data_AF-A0A1M5TGA0-F1
#
_entry.id   AF-A0A1M5TGA0-F1
#
_cell.length_a   1.000
_cell.length_b   1.000
_cell.length_c   1.000
_cell.angle_alpha   90.00
_cell.angle_beta   90.00
_cell.angle_gamma   90.00
#
_symmetry.space_group_name_H-M   'P 1'
#
loop_
_entity.id
_entity.type
_entity.pdbx_description
1 polymer ?
#
loop_
_entity_poly.entity_id
_entity_poly.type
_entity_poly.pdbx_seq_one_letter_code
_entity_poly.pdbx_strand_id
1 'polypeptide(L)'
;MQNSIMDFEYSIFDVNNKYNKEDLIRNKNITSAIFLLDQKIDAEEFIERIKDIALFFANLTDKDRMVLKHWIGNTAEPELAEAAKKILDTNKEEVEKMVANNAFLLKEMKEEAKKEGIKEKAIEIAKNLLDVLDDETIAVKTDLSIEEIKELRKNNN
;
A
#
# COMPACT_ATOMS: atom_id res chain seq x y z
N MET A 1 -21.59 -38.13 22.91
CA MET A 1 -20.78 -37.33 21.96
C MET A 1 -20.42 -36.04 22.67
N GLN A 2 -19.16 -35.86 23.01
CA GLN A 2 -18.69 -34.70 23.77
C GLN A 2 -18.34 -33.61 22.75
N ASN A 3 -19.19 -32.58 22.68
CA ASN A 3 -18.93 -31.40 21.85
C ASN A 3 -17.84 -30.58 22.53
N SER A 4 -16.59 -30.78 22.12
CA SER A 4 -15.47 -29.90 22.49
C SER A 4 -15.57 -28.63 21.65
N ILE A 5 -16.26 -27.62 22.16
CA ILE A 5 -16.19 -26.25 21.61
C ILE A 5 -14.77 -25.75 21.92
N MET A 6 -13.97 -25.49 20.89
CA MET A 6 -12.68 -24.82 21.07
C MET A 6 -12.95 -23.37 21.43
N ASP A 7 -12.69 -23.01 22.69
CA ASP A 7 -12.63 -21.63 23.12
C ASP A 7 -11.31 -21.03 22.61
N PHE A 8 -11.38 -20.24 21.55
CA PHE A 8 -10.26 -19.42 21.10
C PHE A 8 -10.28 -18.10 21.88
N GLU A 9 -9.27 -17.90 22.72
CA GLU A 9 -9.03 -16.61 23.37
C GLU A 9 -8.36 -15.65 22.35
N TYR A 10 -9.15 -14.74 21.79
CA TYR A 10 -8.63 -13.71 20.89
C TYR A 10 -8.07 -12.55 21.71
N SER A 11 -6.74 -12.38 21.69
CA SER A 11 -6.13 -11.13 22.11
C SER A 11 -6.23 -10.11 20.98
N ILE A 12 -7.00 -9.02 21.18
CA ILE A 12 -7.07 -7.91 20.21
C ILE A 12 -5.82 -7.04 20.39
N PHE A 13 -4.95 -7.03 19.37
CA PHE A 13 -3.75 -6.20 19.34
C PHE A 13 -4.00 -4.95 18.49
N ASP A 14 -3.93 -3.77 19.12
CA ASP A 14 -4.00 -2.48 18.41
C ASP A 14 -2.59 -2.06 18.00
N VAL A 15 -2.26 -2.31 16.73
CA VAL A 15 -0.93 -2.06 16.15
C VAL A 15 -0.66 -0.56 15.97
N ASN A 16 -1.69 0.23 15.72
CA ASN A 16 -1.56 1.65 15.37
C ASN A 16 -1.42 2.56 16.57
N ASN A 17 -2.10 2.26 17.68
CA ASN A 17 -2.16 3.19 18.81
C ASN A 17 -1.31 2.75 20.02
N LYS A 18 -0.89 1.47 20.10
CA LYS A 18 -0.20 0.95 21.31
C LYS A 18 1.31 0.84 21.18
N TYR A 19 1.88 0.89 19.99
CA TYR A 19 3.32 0.72 19.78
C TYR A 19 3.89 1.90 18.98
N ASN A 20 4.87 2.60 19.54
CA ASN A 20 5.60 3.63 18.78
C ASN A 20 6.71 2.98 17.93
N LYS A 21 7.22 3.74 16.95
CA LYS A 21 8.27 3.29 16.02
C LYS A 21 9.53 2.89 16.78
N GLU A 22 9.93 3.66 17.78
CA GLU A 22 11.15 3.47 18.55
C GLU A 22 11.13 2.15 19.35
N ASP A 23 10.00 1.80 19.93
CA ASP A 23 9.79 0.60 20.74
C ASP A 23 9.87 -0.67 19.88
N LEU A 24 9.28 -0.62 18.67
CA LEU A 24 9.34 -1.72 17.71
C LEU A 24 10.75 -1.91 17.16
N ILE A 25 11.45 -0.81 16.85
CA ILE A 25 12.84 -0.86 16.39
C ILE A 25 13.77 -1.42 17.48
N ARG A 26 13.50 -1.16 18.76
CA ARG A 26 14.32 -1.67 19.87
C ARG A 26 14.31 -3.19 20.02
N ASN A 27 13.18 -3.84 19.72
CA ASN A 27 13.01 -5.29 19.87
C ASN A 27 13.68 -6.11 18.75
N LYS A 28 13.95 -5.50 17.59
CA LYS A 28 14.77 -6.05 16.48
C LYS A 28 14.44 -7.50 16.09
N ASN A 29 13.15 -7.84 16.05
CA ASN A 29 12.66 -9.16 15.64
C ASN A 29 11.62 -9.06 14.52
N ILE A 30 11.30 -10.20 13.89
CA ILE A 30 10.37 -10.25 12.75
C ILE A 30 8.96 -9.73 13.09
N THR A 31 8.43 -10.05 14.27
CA THR A 31 7.11 -9.56 14.71
C THR A 31 7.10 -8.03 14.80
N SER A 32 8.18 -7.45 15.30
CA SER A 32 8.32 -6.00 15.40
C SER A 32 8.50 -5.35 14.03
N ALA A 33 9.17 -6.02 13.09
CA ALA A 33 9.23 -5.58 11.68
C ALA A 33 7.84 -5.57 11.04
N ILE A 34 7.07 -6.66 11.19
CA ILE A 34 5.72 -6.74 10.64
C ILE A 34 4.83 -5.65 11.24
N PHE A 35 4.81 -5.50 12.56
CA PHE A 35 4.02 -4.45 13.21
C PHE A 35 4.48 -3.04 12.85
N LEU A 36 5.78 -2.84 12.63
CA LEU A 36 6.29 -1.55 12.18
C LEU A 36 5.77 -1.22 10.77
N LEU A 37 5.58 -2.21 9.90
CA LEU A 37 5.09 -1.99 8.54
C LEU A 37 3.56 -2.00 8.43
N ASP A 38 2.86 -2.71 9.32
CA ASP A 38 1.40 -2.84 9.36
C ASP A 38 0.70 -1.59 9.95
N GLN A 39 1.48 -0.60 10.38
CA GLN A 39 0.95 0.69 10.80
C GLN A 39 0.42 1.50 9.62
N LYS A 40 -0.55 2.37 9.88
CA LYS A 40 -1.09 3.32 8.89
C LYS A 40 -0.04 4.39 8.59
N ILE A 41 0.73 4.14 7.55
CA ILE A 41 1.82 5.00 7.06
C ILE A 41 1.68 5.23 5.56
N ASP A 42 2.32 6.28 5.05
CA ASP A 42 2.42 6.50 3.62
C ASP A 42 3.57 5.68 3.00
N ALA A 43 3.65 5.69 1.68
CA ALA A 43 4.66 4.93 0.93
C ALA A 43 6.10 5.39 1.21
N GLU A 44 6.31 6.67 1.54
CA GLU A 44 7.63 7.20 1.85
C GLU A 44 8.13 6.66 3.19
N GLU A 45 7.30 6.79 4.24
CA GLU A 45 7.61 6.23 5.56
C GLU A 45 7.69 4.70 5.54
N PHE A 46 6.90 4.03 4.69
CA PHE A 46 7.03 2.58 4.47
C PHE A 46 8.42 2.20 3.96
N ILE A 47 8.93 2.90 2.93
CA ILE A 47 10.28 2.66 2.41
C ILE A 47 11.36 2.98 3.44
N GLU A 48 11.23 4.07 4.20
CA GLU A 48 12.19 4.40 5.25
C GLU A 48 12.21 3.33 6.35
N ARG A 49 11.06 2.79 6.75
CA ARG A 49 10.99 1.68 7.72
C ARG A 49 11.60 0.39 7.19
N ILE A 50 11.45 0.09 5.89
CA ILE A 50 12.13 -1.05 5.27
C ILE A 50 13.65 -0.87 5.30
N LYS A 51 14.15 0.35 5.05
CA LYS A 51 15.59 0.66 5.19
C LYS A 51 16.03 0.49 6.64
N ASP A 52 15.27 1.01 7.61
CA ASP A 52 15.56 0.82 9.04
C ASP A 52 15.65 -0.67 9.39
N ILE A 53 14.73 -1.49 8.90
CA ILE A 53 14.76 -2.94 9.09
C ILE A 53 16.02 -3.55 8.45
N ALA A 54 16.33 -3.21 7.20
CA ALA A 54 17.50 -3.73 6.49
C ALA A 54 18.83 -3.34 7.17
N LEU A 55 18.93 -2.12 7.71
CA LEU A 55 20.12 -1.58 8.35
C LEU A 55 20.31 -2.04 9.80
N PHE A 56 19.22 -2.13 10.57
CA PHE A 56 19.31 -2.26 12.03
C PHE A 56 18.90 -3.64 12.56
N PHE A 57 18.23 -4.48 11.77
CA PHE A 57 17.81 -5.80 12.22
C PHE A 57 18.88 -6.85 11.89
N ALA A 58 19.99 -6.79 12.64
CA ALA A 58 21.11 -7.73 12.53
C ALA A 58 20.74 -9.20 12.82
N ASN A 59 19.56 -9.47 13.38
CA ASN A 59 19.08 -10.79 13.77
C ASN A 59 18.01 -11.38 12.83
N LEU A 60 17.67 -10.71 11.72
CA LEU A 60 16.77 -11.33 10.73
C LEU A 60 17.46 -12.51 10.07
N THR A 61 17.07 -13.71 10.46
CA THR A 61 17.50 -14.94 9.82
C THR A 61 16.98 -14.99 8.39
N ASP A 62 17.55 -15.87 7.54
CA ASP A 62 17.06 -16.07 6.17
C ASP A 62 15.56 -16.43 6.14
N LYS A 63 15.10 -17.18 7.14
CA LYS A 63 13.69 -17.51 7.32
C LYS A 63 12.85 -16.26 7.61
N ASP A 64 13.31 -15.38 8.50
CA ASP A 64 12.59 -14.16 8.82
C ASP A 64 12.51 -13.22 7.62
N ARG A 65 13.60 -13.11 6.83
CA ARG A 65 13.60 -12.35 5.58
C ARG A 65 12.61 -12.94 4.58
N MET A 66 12.56 -14.26 4.45
CA MET A 66 11.58 -14.92 3.57
C MET A 66 10.14 -14.64 4.00
N VAL A 67 9.84 -14.76 5.30
CA VAL A 67 8.52 -14.45 5.87
C VAL A 67 8.15 -12.99 5.61
N LEU A 68 9.08 -12.07 5.87
CA LEU A 68 8.87 -10.64 5.66
C LEU A 68 8.59 -10.31 4.19
N LYS A 69 9.41 -10.84 3.26
CA LYS A 69 9.22 -10.63 1.82
C LYS A 69 7.88 -11.18 1.32
N HIS A 70 7.46 -12.33 1.84
CA HIS A 70 6.16 -12.90 1.50
C HIS A 70 5.02 -12.01 2.00
N TRP A 71 5.09 -11.55 3.24
CA TRP A 71 4.09 -10.64 3.80
C TRP A 71 4.02 -9.33 3.02
N ILE A 72 5.16 -8.69 2.74
CA ILE A 72 5.25 -7.46 1.93
C ILE A 72 4.59 -7.65 0.56
N GLY A 73 4.90 -8.75 -0.12
CA GLY A 73 4.33 -9.05 -1.44
C GLY A 73 2.82 -9.23 -1.46
N ASN A 74 2.20 -9.52 -0.31
CA ASN A 74 0.76 -9.73 -0.20
C ASN A 74 0.00 -8.53 0.37
N THR A 75 0.70 -7.54 0.93
CA THR A 75 0.09 -6.43 1.70
C THR A 75 0.36 -5.05 1.12
N ALA A 76 1.48 -4.88 0.41
CA ALA A 76 1.83 -3.62 -0.23
C ALA A 76 1.48 -3.63 -1.72
N GLU A 77 1.30 -2.44 -2.30
CA GLU A 77 1.16 -2.26 -3.74
C GLU A 77 2.34 -2.88 -4.50
N PRO A 78 2.14 -3.51 -5.67
CA PRO A 78 3.15 -4.34 -6.32
C PRO A 78 4.51 -3.66 -6.51
N GLU A 79 4.52 -2.41 -6.97
CA GLU A 79 5.76 -1.67 -7.23
C GLU A 79 6.50 -1.32 -5.92
N LEU A 80 5.76 -0.95 -4.89
CA LEU A 80 6.29 -0.68 -3.56
C LEU A 80 6.84 -1.96 -2.92
N ALA A 81 6.15 -3.09 -3.11
CA ALA A 81 6.57 -4.39 -2.63
C ALA A 81 7.89 -4.84 -3.26
N GLU A 82 8.07 -4.67 -4.57
CA GLU A 82 9.32 -5.01 -5.26
C GLU A 82 10.49 -4.13 -4.81
N ALA A 83 10.26 -2.82 -4.65
CA ALA A 83 11.28 -1.93 -4.10
C ALA A 83 11.69 -2.34 -2.68
N ALA A 84 10.73 -2.66 -1.83
CA ALA A 84 10.98 -3.10 -0.46
C ALA A 84 11.75 -4.45 -0.40
N LYS A 85 11.36 -5.43 -1.21
CA LYS A 85 12.08 -6.72 -1.30
C LYS A 85 13.53 -6.52 -1.74
N LYS A 86 13.78 -5.64 -2.72
CA LYS A 86 15.13 -5.31 -3.20
C LYS A 86 15.99 -4.69 -2.09
N ILE A 87 15.42 -3.80 -1.27
CA ILE A 87 16.11 -3.24 -0.11
C ILE A 87 16.48 -4.33 0.91
N LEU A 88 15.60 -5.31 1.13
CA LEU A 88 15.86 -6.41 2.08
C LEU A 88 16.92 -7.41 1.61
N ASP A 89 17.11 -7.54 0.30
CA ASP A 89 18.06 -8.47 -0.32
C ASP A 89 19.46 -7.86 -0.55
N THR A 90 19.62 -6.55 -0.37
CA THR A 90 20.89 -5.86 -0.61
C THR A 90 21.73 -5.65 0.66
N ASN A 91 22.99 -5.27 0.48
CA ASN A 91 23.91 -4.96 1.56
C ASN A 91 23.74 -3.51 2.06
N LYS A 92 24.28 -3.23 3.25
CA LYS A 92 24.18 -1.93 3.93
C LYS A 92 24.58 -0.74 3.04
N GLU A 93 25.71 -0.84 2.34
CA GLU A 93 26.24 0.26 1.52
C GLU A 93 25.36 0.57 0.31
N GLU A 94 24.68 -0.44 -0.23
CA GLU A 94 23.78 -0.28 -1.37
C GLU A 94 22.41 0.26 -0.93
N VAL A 95 21.90 -0.12 0.25
CA VAL A 95 20.68 0.47 0.85
C VAL A 95 20.80 1.99 0.94
N GLU A 96 21.94 2.50 1.39
CA GLU A 96 22.21 3.94 1.50
C GLU A 96 22.20 4.66 0.13
N LYS A 97 22.55 3.96 -0.96
CA LYS A 97 22.60 4.51 -2.33
C LYS A 97 21.26 4.45 -3.06
N MET A 98 20.34 3.57 -2.65
CA MET A 98 19.04 3.37 -3.30
C MET A 98 18.05 4.55 -3.13
N VAL A 99 18.41 5.57 -2.34
CA VAL A 99 17.58 6.76 -2.06
C VAL A 99 17.05 7.43 -3.33
N ALA A 100 17.90 7.58 -4.36
CA ALA A 100 17.50 8.28 -5.59
C ALA A 100 16.42 7.53 -6.38
N ASN A 101 16.57 6.21 -6.58
CA ASN A 101 15.62 5.41 -7.36
C ASN A 101 14.25 5.33 -6.67
N ASN A 102 14.24 5.19 -5.34
CA ASN A 102 12.98 5.13 -4.59
C ASN A 102 12.24 6.46 -4.62
N ALA A 103 12.96 7.60 -4.61
CA ALA A 103 12.33 8.92 -4.72
C ALA A 103 11.61 9.11 -6.08
N PHE A 104 12.17 8.60 -7.17
CA PHE A 104 11.50 8.62 -8.48
C PHE A 104 10.25 7.73 -8.48
N LEU A 105 10.35 6.49 -7.99
CA LEU A 105 9.21 5.58 -7.86
C LEU A 105 8.05 6.21 -7.07
N LEU A 106 8.35 6.75 -5.87
CA LEU A 106 7.34 7.38 -5.02
C LEU A 106 6.65 8.57 -5.70
N LYS A 107 7.41 9.31 -6.53
CA LYS A 107 6.86 10.41 -7.31
C LYS A 107 5.91 9.90 -8.40
N GLU A 108 6.29 8.85 -9.13
CA GLU A 108 5.44 8.23 -10.16
C GLU A 108 4.14 7.70 -9.55
N MET A 109 4.23 6.92 -8.47
CA MET A 109 3.06 6.42 -7.74
C MET A 109 2.11 7.55 -7.30
N LYS A 110 2.66 8.68 -6.83
CA LYS A 110 1.86 9.85 -6.43
C LYS A 110 1.18 10.53 -7.61
N GLU A 111 1.85 10.60 -8.77
CA GLU A 111 1.28 11.14 -10.00
C GLU A 111 0.17 10.24 -10.54
N GLU A 112 0.34 8.92 -10.49
CA GLU A 112 -0.67 7.94 -10.89
C GLU A 112 -1.90 7.98 -10.00
N ALA A 113 -1.72 7.92 -8.67
CA ALA A 113 -2.82 8.04 -7.72
C ALA A 113 -3.62 9.34 -7.91
N LYS A 114 -2.94 10.44 -8.27
CA LYS A 114 -3.61 11.71 -8.61
C LYS A 114 -4.42 11.61 -9.90
N LYS A 115 -3.87 10.99 -10.95
CA LYS A 115 -4.59 10.78 -12.22
C LYS A 115 -5.81 9.90 -12.02
N GLU A 116 -5.69 8.82 -11.25
CA GLU A 116 -6.80 7.94 -10.91
C GLU A 116 -7.89 8.69 -10.16
N GLY A 117 -7.54 9.45 -9.11
CA GLY A 117 -8.51 10.25 -8.37
C GLY A 117 -9.23 11.33 -9.23
N ILE A 118 -8.53 11.92 -10.21
CA ILE A 118 -9.16 12.83 -11.18
C ILE A 118 -10.16 12.07 -12.06
N LYS A 119 -9.77 10.89 -12.55
CA LYS A 119 -10.63 10.05 -13.40
C LYS A 119 -11.85 9.55 -12.63
N GLU A 120 -11.68 9.07 -11.40
CA GLU A 120 -12.79 8.66 -10.53
C GLU A 120 -13.78 9.78 -10.29
N LYS A 121 -13.28 11.00 -10.00
CA LYS A 121 -14.13 12.18 -9.84
C LYS A 121 -14.86 12.55 -11.12
N ALA A 122 -14.20 12.44 -12.28
CA ALA A 122 -14.84 12.66 -13.57
C ALA A 122 -15.98 11.66 -13.81
N ILE A 123 -15.77 10.39 -13.49
CA ILE A 123 -16.78 9.33 -13.57
C ILE A 123 -17.94 9.59 -12.60
N GLU A 124 -17.66 10.02 -11.37
CA GLU A 124 -18.68 10.38 -10.37
C GLU A 124 -19.55 11.54 -10.86
N ILE A 125 -18.93 12.61 -11.38
CA ILE A 125 -19.64 13.74 -11.98
C ILE A 125 -20.48 13.27 -13.17
N ALA A 126 -19.92 12.45 -14.05
CA ALA A 126 -20.64 11.92 -15.21
C ALA A 126 -21.90 11.16 -14.78
N LYS A 127 -21.78 10.23 -13.81
CA LYS A 127 -22.91 9.45 -13.28
C LYS A 127 -24.03 10.33 -12.74
N ASN A 128 -23.69 11.41 -12.04
CA ASN A 128 -24.65 12.37 -11.48
C ASN A 128 -25.33 13.26 -12.54
N LEU A 129 -24.83 13.27 -13.78
CA LEU A 129 -25.37 14.08 -14.87
C LEU A 129 -26.11 13.25 -15.93
N LEU A 130 -26.02 11.91 -15.89
CA LEU A 130 -26.56 11.01 -16.91
C LEU A 130 -28.08 11.17 -17.14
N ASP A 131 -28.84 11.51 -16.10
CA ASP A 131 -30.29 11.70 -16.12
C ASP A 131 -30.71 13.15 -16.47
N VAL A 132 -29.76 14.09 -16.42
CA VAL A 132 -30.00 15.53 -16.65
C VAL A 132 -29.53 16.00 -18.02
N LEU A 133 -28.42 15.46 -18.52
CA LEU A 133 -27.71 15.96 -19.71
C LEU A 133 -27.50 14.87 -20.78
N ASP A 134 -27.29 15.32 -22.02
CA ASP A 134 -26.88 14.49 -23.14
C ASP A 134 -25.40 14.04 -23.03
N ASP A 135 -25.06 12.96 -23.74
CA ASP A 135 -23.74 12.33 -23.66
C ASP A 135 -22.62 13.28 -24.12
N GLU A 136 -22.89 14.10 -25.13
CA GLU A 136 -21.93 15.08 -25.67
C GLU A 136 -21.60 16.17 -24.65
N THR A 137 -22.59 16.72 -23.96
CA THR A 137 -22.39 17.74 -22.92
C THR A 137 -21.64 17.16 -21.73
N ILE A 138 -21.98 15.94 -21.29
CA ILE A 138 -21.29 15.28 -20.17
C ILE A 138 -19.82 15.04 -20.54
N ALA A 139 -19.55 14.47 -21.71
CA ALA A 139 -18.19 14.20 -22.20
C ALA A 139 -17.31 15.47 -22.15
N VAL A 140 -17.83 16.61 -22.63
CA VAL A 140 -17.11 17.90 -22.59
C VAL A 140 -16.86 18.39 -21.16
N LYS A 141 -17.79 18.16 -20.22
CA LYS A 141 -17.69 18.65 -18.84
C LYS A 141 -16.79 17.79 -17.96
N THR A 142 -16.68 16.50 -18.26
CA THR A 142 -15.91 15.55 -17.46
C THR A 142 -14.57 15.18 -18.10
N ASP A 143 -14.30 15.65 -19.32
CA ASP A 143 -13.12 15.26 -20.12
C ASP A 143 -13.05 13.73 -20.34
N LEU A 144 -14.22 13.09 -20.44
CA LEU A 144 -14.37 11.67 -20.78
C LEU A 144 -14.76 11.55 -22.25
N SER A 145 -14.44 10.42 -22.86
CA SER A 145 -14.91 10.11 -24.22
C SER A 145 -16.41 9.87 -24.25
N ILE A 146 -17.05 10.16 -25.39
CA ILE A 146 -18.48 9.88 -25.60
C ILE A 146 -18.76 8.38 -25.43
N GLU A 147 -17.84 7.51 -25.84
CA GLU A 147 -17.90 6.07 -25.65
C GLU A 147 -17.96 5.70 -24.16
N GLU A 148 -17.09 6.26 -23.32
CA GLU A 148 -17.11 6.04 -21.87
C GLU A 148 -18.44 6.48 -21.26
N ILE A 149 -18.99 7.63 -21.67
CA ILE A 149 -20.30 8.09 -21.18
C ILE A 149 -21.43 7.14 -21.59
N LYS A 150 -21.42 6.65 -22.84
CA LYS A 150 -22.40 5.67 -23.34
C LYS A 150 -22.32 4.35 -22.57
N GLU A 151 -21.12 3.88 -22.24
CA GLU A 151 -20.95 2.69 -21.40
C GLU A 151 -21.48 2.92 -19.98
N LEU A 152 -21.17 4.06 -19.36
CA LEU A 152 -21.72 4.42 -18.06
C LEU A 152 -23.26 4.44 -18.08
N ARG A 153 -23.87 4.98 -19.13
CA ARG A 153 -25.33 5.02 -19.29
C ARG A 153 -25.96 3.63 -19.46
N LYS A 154 -25.29 2.72 -20.16
CA LYS A 154 -25.74 1.32 -20.29
C LYS A 154 -25.68 0.56 -18.97
N ASN A 155 -24.67 0.84 -18.15
CA ASN A 155 -24.48 0.16 -16.86
C ASN A 155 -25.37 0.74 -15.73
N ASN A 156 -26.04 1.87 -15.98
CA ASN A 156 -26.94 2.52 -15.03
C ASN A 156 -28.42 2.20 -15.27
N ASN A 157 -28.72 1.45 -16.34
CA ASN A 157 -30.07 0.97 -16.73
C ASN A 157 -30.19 -0.54 -16.45
#